data_AF-A0A2S5P9U6-F1
#
_entry.id   AF-A0A2S5P9U6-F1
#
_cell.length_a   1.000
_cell.length_b   1.000
_cell.length_c   1.000
_cell.angle_alpha   90.00
_cell.angle_beta   90.00
_cell.angle_gamma   90.00
#
_symmetry.space_group_name_H-M   'P 1'
#
loop_
_entity.id
_entity.type
_entity.pdbx_description
1 polymer ?
#
loop_
_entity_poly.entity_id
_entity_poly.type
_entity_poly.pdbx_seq_one_letter_code
_entity_poly.pdbx_strand_id
1 'polypeptide(L)'
;MNSDQASSGGVLTSVLSFLLKLSWIGRVMTLGVAGAISFAAQDLIRNPDEFTNRVGQAQAYHRLGSAAPGEMPLSAEAEANLDRMIKQIADHMAYELKNSKWTAATGFVPWTVAQMTVATAGLVELNKPVIENFVLKTMDTACGCWHELGDKPEHIGVSGWVLYSLGQVNLSVPEPAVGFLLANQSEDGWWPIYPSLPNDRHASTYATAWALLGLEKYVARGKAGLQGDEKTIAAATAAIQRGVRWLKKTRVAGEAHWYDYPSYHTKIQAIGAAGHVLFVLHQFSREDELTQVNRLWMKTLDTRVLTAEESDSSDGYIQRKAGEMAIDGTRHLRLPWSLIATVKAFPSGTRWEQARALAWIERVLRRDLLTESVLSRTWVTSELLLALRELRGVALKKRKIS
;
A
#
# COMPACT_ATOMS: atom_id res chain seq x y z
N MET A 1 -41.31 31.55 49.36
CA MET A 1 -41.30 31.16 47.94
C MET A 1 -40.77 32.35 47.16
N ASN A 2 -39.46 32.38 46.89
CA ASN A 2 -38.79 33.49 46.23
C ASN A 2 -38.39 33.10 44.80
N SER A 3 -38.66 34.05 43.91
CA SER A 3 -38.08 34.35 42.59
C SER A 3 -36.99 33.45 42.03
N ASP A 4 -37.28 32.82 40.89
CA ASP A 4 -36.29 32.36 39.89
C ASP A 4 -36.87 32.50 38.47
N GLN A 5 -37.26 33.71 38.09
CA GLN A 5 -37.68 34.04 36.72
C GLN A 5 -37.13 35.41 36.30
N ALA A 6 -35.84 35.52 36.03
CA ALA A 6 -35.27 36.62 35.25
C ALA A 6 -33.80 36.36 34.87
N SER A 7 -33.53 35.87 33.64
CA SER A 7 -32.20 36.08 33.04
C SER A 7 -32.12 35.93 31.51
N SER A 8 -33.13 35.39 30.81
CA SER A 8 -33.01 35.12 29.36
C SER A 8 -33.15 36.35 28.44
N GLY A 9 -33.74 37.45 28.92
CA GLY A 9 -33.97 38.67 28.11
C GLY A 9 -32.72 39.55 27.87
N GLY A 10 -31.66 39.38 28.65
CA GLY A 10 -30.46 40.24 28.60
C GLY A 10 -29.48 39.93 27.47
N VAL A 11 -29.44 38.68 27.01
CA VAL A 11 -28.46 38.25 25.99
C VAL A 11 -28.86 38.72 24.60
N LEU A 12 -30.14 38.55 24.24
CA LEU A 12 -30.67 38.93 22.92
C LEU A 12 -30.60 40.45 22.70
N THR A 13 -30.95 41.24 23.72
CA THR A 13 -30.87 42.70 23.70
C THR A 13 -29.42 43.19 23.62
N SER A 14 -28.50 42.55 24.35
CA SER A 14 -27.06 42.86 24.28
C SER A 14 -26.47 42.57 22.89
N VAL A 15 -26.80 41.42 22.28
CA VAL A 15 -26.34 41.05 20.94
C VAL A 15 -26.89 42.00 19.88
N LEU A 16 -28.17 42.36 19.95
CA LEU A 16 -28.77 43.32 19.02
C LEU A 16 -28.13 44.71 19.15
N SER A 17 -27.88 45.16 20.38
CA SER A 17 -27.24 46.46 20.63
C SER A 17 -25.80 46.50 20.10
N PHE A 18 -25.07 45.38 20.17
CA PHE A 18 -23.73 45.24 19.59
C PHE A 18 -23.78 45.25 18.06
N LEU A 19 -24.68 44.49 17.44
CA LEU A 19 -24.86 44.45 15.98
C LEU A 19 -25.23 45.82 15.41
N LEU A 20 -26.07 46.59 16.11
CA LEU A 20 -26.47 47.94 15.70
C LEU A 20 -25.31 48.95 15.76
N LYS A 21 -24.27 48.70 16.56
CA LYS A 21 -23.05 49.54 16.62
C LYS A 21 -22.05 49.26 15.48
N LEU A 22 -22.20 48.15 14.76
CA LEU A 22 -21.34 47.82 13.62
C LEU A 22 -21.75 48.58 12.36
N SER A 23 -20.78 48.85 11.48
CA SER A 23 -21.03 49.30 10.11
C SER A 23 -21.87 48.27 9.34
N TRP A 24 -22.49 48.67 8.23
CA TRP A 24 -23.29 47.75 7.41
C TRP A 24 -22.47 46.54 6.92
N ILE A 25 -21.20 46.75 6.55
CA ILE A 25 -20.26 45.66 6.20
C ILE A 25 -20.02 44.75 7.40
N GLY A 26 -19.80 45.35 8.59
CA GLY A 26 -19.61 44.60 9.83
C GLY A 26 -20.81 43.70 10.15
N ARG A 27 -22.04 44.20 9.98
CA ARG A 27 -23.28 43.43 10.20
C ARG A 27 -23.40 42.26 9.23
N VAL A 28 -23.13 42.49 7.94
CA VAL A 28 -23.15 41.43 6.91
C VAL A 28 -22.12 40.34 7.23
N MET A 29 -20.91 40.73 7.63
CA MET A 29 -19.87 39.78 8.04
C MET A 29 -20.28 39.00 9.30
N THR A 30 -20.81 39.66 10.33
CA THR A 30 -21.24 38.97 11.56
C THR A 30 -22.38 38.00 11.29
N LEU A 31 -23.36 38.36 10.45
CA LEU A 31 -24.45 37.46 10.05
C LEU A 31 -23.92 36.29 9.20
N GLY A 32 -22.99 36.55 8.28
CA GLY A 32 -22.34 35.51 7.48
C GLY A 32 -21.57 34.51 8.35
N VAL A 33 -20.80 34.99 9.32
CA VAL A 33 -20.06 34.15 10.28
C VAL A 33 -21.02 33.39 11.19
N ALA A 34 -22.06 34.04 11.74
CA ALA A 34 -23.05 33.37 12.58
C ALA A 34 -23.82 32.29 11.81
N GLY A 35 -24.18 32.56 10.55
CA GLY A 35 -24.79 31.58 9.65
C GLY A 35 -23.86 30.41 9.36
N ALA A 36 -22.58 30.67 9.08
CA ALA A 36 -21.58 29.62 8.87
C ALA A 36 -21.36 28.76 10.13
N ILE A 37 -21.32 29.38 11.33
CA ILE A 37 -21.22 28.66 12.61
C ILE A 37 -22.47 27.82 12.86
N SER A 38 -23.66 28.36 12.61
CA SER A 38 -24.92 27.63 12.78
C SER A 38 -25.01 26.43 11.82
N PHE A 39 -24.61 26.62 10.55
CA PHE A 39 -24.54 25.55 9.57
C PHE A 39 -23.51 24.48 9.98
N ALA A 40 -22.31 24.89 10.42
CA ALA A 40 -21.28 23.98 10.92
C ALA A 40 -21.76 23.19 12.14
N ALA A 41 -22.46 23.82 13.08
CA ALA A 41 -23.03 23.15 14.25
C ALA A 41 -24.12 22.14 13.85
N GLN A 42 -24.99 22.49 12.90
CA GLN A 42 -26.00 21.57 12.38
C GLN A 42 -25.37 20.39 11.62
N ASP A 43 -24.33 20.63 10.81
CA ASP A 43 -23.61 19.61 10.06
C ASP A 43 -22.85 18.66 11.00
N LEU A 44 -22.23 19.19 12.07
CA LEU A 44 -21.61 18.38 13.13
C LEU A 44 -22.62 17.47 13.84
N ILE A 45 -23.83 17.96 14.11
CA ILE A 45 -24.88 17.17 14.77
C ILE A 45 -25.45 16.10 13.82
N ARG A 46 -25.68 16.45 12.55
CA ARG A 46 -26.33 15.56 11.59
C ARG A 46 -25.36 14.53 10.98
N ASN A 47 -24.14 14.96 10.68
CA ASN A 47 -23.12 14.18 9.97
C ASN A 47 -21.73 14.38 10.61
N PRO A 48 -21.52 13.94 11.85
CA PRO A 48 -20.26 14.19 12.58
C PRO A 48 -19.02 13.69 11.84
N ASP A 49 -19.14 12.57 11.13
CA ASP A 49 -18.02 11.98 10.36
C ASP A 49 -17.67 12.81 9.12
N GLU A 50 -18.67 13.29 8.37
CA GLU A 50 -18.43 14.17 7.22
C GLU A 50 -17.87 15.51 7.66
N PHE A 51 -18.39 16.07 8.75
CA PHE A 51 -17.90 17.32 9.30
C PHE A 51 -16.42 17.19 9.71
N THR A 52 -16.08 16.12 10.45
CA THR A 52 -14.69 15.84 10.86
C THR A 52 -13.77 15.66 9.64
N ASN A 53 -14.27 15.04 8.57
CA ASN A 53 -13.54 14.89 7.32
C ASN A 53 -13.27 16.26 6.65
N ARG A 54 -14.28 17.13 6.56
CA ARG A 54 -14.14 18.49 5.99
C ARG A 54 -13.17 19.36 6.80
N VAL A 55 -13.25 19.31 8.14
CA VAL A 55 -12.32 20.02 9.02
C VAL A 55 -10.90 19.49 8.85
N GLY A 56 -10.71 18.17 8.86
CA GLY A 56 -9.41 17.54 8.62
C GLY A 56 -8.80 17.94 7.27
N GLN A 57 -9.63 17.98 6.21
CA GLN A 57 -9.21 18.41 4.88
C GLN A 57 -8.83 19.90 4.84
N ALA A 58 -9.59 20.79 5.49
CA ALA A 58 -9.24 22.20 5.57
C ALA A 58 -7.92 22.44 6.31
N GLN A 59 -7.70 21.72 7.43
CA GLN A 59 -6.44 21.77 8.17
C GLN A 59 -5.26 21.23 7.35
N ALA A 60 -5.47 20.13 6.64
CA ALA A 60 -4.49 19.56 5.71
C ALA A 60 -4.13 20.54 4.58
N TYR A 61 -5.15 21.20 4.00
CA TYR A 61 -4.96 22.22 2.96
C TYR A 61 -4.13 23.39 3.46
N HIS A 62 -4.40 23.88 4.68
CA HIS A 62 -3.61 24.94 5.30
C HIS A 62 -2.14 24.52 5.47
N ARG A 63 -1.87 23.32 6.00
CA ARG A 63 -0.49 22.81 6.17
C ARG A 63 0.24 22.66 4.83
N LEU A 64 -0.47 22.28 3.77
CA LEU A 64 0.10 22.18 2.43
C LEU A 64 0.53 23.55 1.87
N GLY A 65 -0.10 24.65 2.30
CA GLY A 65 0.27 26.00 1.89
C GLY A 65 1.71 26.39 2.23
N SER A 66 2.25 25.86 3.33
CA SER A 66 3.64 26.09 3.76
C SER A 66 4.60 24.93 3.42
N ALA A 67 4.09 23.81 2.90
CA ALA A 67 4.90 22.63 2.61
C ALA A 67 5.54 22.69 1.22
N ALA A 68 6.73 22.08 1.08
CA ALA A 68 7.42 21.97 -0.20
C ALA A 68 6.60 21.12 -1.20
N PRO A 69 6.77 21.31 -2.52
CA PRO A 69 6.10 20.47 -3.51
C PRO A 69 6.35 18.97 -3.28
N GLY A 70 5.26 18.21 -3.17
CA GLY A 70 5.27 16.76 -2.93
C GLY A 70 5.59 16.34 -1.49
N GLU A 71 5.71 17.27 -0.55
CA GLU A 71 5.80 16.95 0.88
C GLU A 71 4.42 16.61 1.47
N MET A 72 4.36 15.66 2.41
CA MET A 72 3.16 15.31 3.17
C MET A 72 3.27 15.82 4.60
N PRO A 73 2.78 17.03 4.89
CA PRO A 73 2.87 17.63 6.23
C PRO A 73 1.80 17.03 7.15
N LEU A 74 2.07 15.83 7.68
CA LEU A 74 1.23 15.18 8.68
C LEU A 74 1.10 16.06 9.93
N SER A 75 -0.05 15.98 10.62
CA SER A 75 -0.21 16.54 11.95
C SER A 75 0.71 15.84 12.95
N ALA A 76 1.14 16.54 14.00
CA ALA A 76 2.03 15.98 15.03
C ALA A 76 1.45 14.72 15.69
N GLU A 77 0.12 14.68 15.89
CA GLU A 77 -0.60 13.50 16.37
C GLU A 77 -0.45 12.31 15.41
N ALA A 78 -0.67 12.54 14.11
CA ALA A 78 -0.55 11.51 13.09
C ALA A 78 0.89 11.00 12.95
N GLU A 79 1.89 11.89 13.04
CA GLU A 79 3.31 11.51 13.07
C GLU A 79 3.63 10.63 14.28
N ALA A 80 3.18 11.00 15.48
CA ALA A 80 3.38 10.22 16.68
C ALA A 80 2.70 8.83 16.60
N ASN A 81 1.49 8.76 16.04
CA ASN A 81 0.79 7.50 15.83
C ASN A 81 1.51 6.61 14.80
N LEU A 82 1.98 7.20 13.70
CA LEU A 82 2.75 6.52 12.66
C LEU A 82 4.02 5.89 13.24
N ASP A 83 4.82 6.68 13.96
CA ASP A 83 6.06 6.20 14.58
C ASP A 83 5.79 5.12 15.63
N ARG A 84 4.74 5.27 16.44
CA ARG A 84 4.32 4.25 17.42
C ARG A 84 3.94 2.94 16.74
N MET A 85 3.10 2.97 15.70
CA MET A 85 2.68 1.75 14.99
C MET A 85 3.85 1.06 14.29
N ILE A 86 4.73 1.82 13.62
CA ILE A 86 5.94 1.27 12.99
C ILE A 86 6.80 0.56 14.04
N LYS A 87 7.02 1.19 15.19
CA LYS A 87 7.80 0.59 16.28
C LYS A 87 7.14 -0.68 16.81
N GLN A 88 5.84 -0.64 17.11
CA GLN A 88 5.13 -1.80 17.65
C GLN A 88 5.17 -3.01 16.70
N ILE A 89 4.88 -2.82 15.41
CA ILE A 89 4.93 -3.91 14.44
C ILE A 89 6.37 -4.42 14.25
N ALA A 90 7.35 -3.51 14.14
CA ALA A 90 8.75 -3.90 13.94
C ALA A 90 9.30 -4.69 15.12
N ASP A 91 9.01 -4.27 16.36
CA ASP A 91 9.41 -4.98 17.58
C ASP A 91 8.74 -6.37 17.66
N HIS A 92 7.45 -6.46 17.35
CA HIS A 92 6.72 -7.73 17.30
C HIS A 92 7.31 -8.69 16.26
N MET A 93 7.56 -8.24 15.04
CA MET A 93 8.18 -9.08 14.00
C MET A 93 9.61 -9.47 14.29
N ALA A 94 10.41 -8.58 14.90
CA ALA A 94 11.76 -8.92 15.32
C ALA A 94 11.76 -10.02 16.38
N TYR A 95 10.80 -9.98 17.31
CA TYR A 95 10.59 -11.05 18.27
C TYR A 95 10.25 -12.38 17.57
N GLU A 96 9.30 -12.38 16.64
CA GLU A 96 8.91 -13.58 15.87
C GLU A 96 10.07 -14.14 15.03
N LEU A 97 10.80 -13.29 14.29
CA LEU A 97 11.95 -13.73 13.50
C LEU A 97 13.09 -14.29 14.35
N LYS A 98 13.24 -13.82 15.60
CA LYS A 98 14.30 -14.29 16.50
C LYS A 98 13.94 -15.57 17.25
N ASN A 99 12.68 -15.69 17.70
CA ASN A 99 12.30 -16.71 18.69
C ASN A 99 11.43 -17.83 18.12
N SER A 100 10.84 -17.65 16.94
CA SER A 100 9.89 -18.62 16.41
C SER A 100 10.61 -19.81 15.79
N LYS A 101 10.14 -21.02 16.10
CA LYS A 101 10.49 -22.21 15.33
C LYS A 101 9.76 -22.10 14.00
N TRP A 102 10.48 -21.72 12.96
CA TRP A 102 9.90 -21.51 11.64
C TRP A 102 9.46 -22.85 11.05
N THR A 103 8.17 -23.14 11.18
CA THR A 103 7.54 -24.33 10.67
C THR A 103 6.20 -23.96 10.04
N ALA A 104 5.76 -24.72 9.04
CA ALA A 104 4.45 -24.50 8.43
C ALA A 104 3.31 -24.60 9.48
N ALA A 105 3.44 -25.47 10.48
CA ALA A 105 2.46 -25.63 11.57
C ALA A 105 2.29 -24.38 12.44
N THR A 106 3.30 -23.50 12.47
CA THR A 106 3.28 -22.23 13.19
C THR A 106 3.03 -21.03 12.27
N GLY A 107 2.63 -21.25 11.01
CA GLY A 107 2.36 -20.19 10.04
C GLY A 107 3.61 -19.56 9.42
N PHE A 108 4.80 -20.11 9.71
CA PHE A 108 6.06 -19.66 9.14
C PHE A 108 6.41 -20.50 7.91
N VAL A 109 6.02 -19.96 6.77
CA VAL A 109 6.30 -20.49 5.43
C VAL A 109 7.18 -19.48 4.67
N PRO A 110 7.79 -19.87 3.54
CA PRO A 110 8.71 -19.00 2.80
C PRO A 110 8.09 -17.64 2.46
N TRP A 111 6.80 -17.64 2.16
CA TRP A 111 6.04 -16.41 1.88
C TRP A 111 6.01 -15.45 3.09
N THR A 112 5.60 -15.93 4.26
CA THR A 112 5.47 -15.07 5.45
C THR A 112 6.83 -14.59 5.96
N VAL A 113 7.85 -15.45 5.93
CA VAL A 113 9.23 -15.05 6.30
C VAL A 113 9.78 -14.02 5.32
N ALA A 114 9.52 -14.14 4.02
CA ALA A 114 9.94 -13.17 3.02
C ALA A 114 9.26 -11.80 3.25
N GLN A 115 7.94 -11.78 3.49
CA GLN A 115 7.20 -10.55 3.79
C GLN A 115 7.74 -9.86 5.04
N MET A 116 7.93 -10.60 6.14
CA MET A 116 8.48 -10.06 7.39
C MET A 116 9.89 -9.51 7.22
N THR A 117 10.74 -10.22 6.45
CA THR A 117 12.12 -9.80 6.15
C THR A 117 12.13 -8.45 5.43
N VAL A 118 11.30 -8.31 4.38
CA VAL A 118 11.18 -7.06 3.62
C VAL A 118 10.63 -5.94 4.51
N ALA A 119 9.59 -6.23 5.28
CA ALA A 119 8.91 -5.27 6.15
C ALA A 119 9.80 -4.70 7.25
N THR A 120 10.72 -5.49 7.80
CA THR A 120 11.60 -5.09 8.90
C THR A 120 13.01 -4.69 8.48
N ALA A 121 13.39 -4.91 7.22
CA ALA A 121 14.73 -4.59 6.70
C ALA A 121 15.13 -3.13 6.99
N GLY A 122 16.22 -2.93 7.73
CA GLY A 122 16.74 -1.61 8.09
C GLY A 122 16.03 -0.93 9.26
N LEU A 123 15.02 -1.57 9.87
CA LEU A 123 14.43 -1.15 11.15
C LEU A 123 14.99 -1.96 12.32
N VAL A 124 15.32 -3.22 12.09
CA VAL A 124 15.83 -4.15 13.11
C VAL A 124 17.03 -4.93 12.55
N GLU A 125 17.85 -5.46 13.44
CA GLU A 125 18.94 -6.37 13.06
C GLU A 125 18.37 -7.74 12.70
N LEU A 126 18.67 -8.19 11.48
CA LEU A 126 18.18 -9.46 10.94
C LEU A 126 19.27 -10.52 11.01
N ASN A 127 18.92 -11.73 11.47
CA ASN A 127 19.78 -12.90 11.38
C ASN A 127 19.76 -13.46 9.95
N LYS A 128 20.49 -12.81 9.04
CA LYS A 128 20.50 -13.13 7.61
C LYS A 128 20.86 -14.59 7.32
N PRO A 129 21.87 -15.23 7.97
CA PRO A 129 22.17 -16.64 7.73
C PRO A 129 21.00 -17.58 8.06
N VAL A 130 20.23 -17.29 9.10
CA VAL A 130 19.05 -18.11 9.46
C VAL A 130 17.93 -17.93 8.43
N ILE A 131 17.67 -16.69 7.99
CA ILE A 131 16.72 -16.38 6.91
C ILE A 131 17.11 -17.12 5.63
N GLU A 132 18.36 -16.98 5.19
CA GLU A 132 18.89 -17.63 3.99
C GLU A 132 18.76 -19.14 4.06
N ASN A 133 19.24 -19.76 5.14
CA ASN A 133 19.17 -21.19 5.31
C ASN A 133 17.72 -21.72 5.30
N PHE A 134 16.78 -21.00 5.92
CA PHE A 134 15.38 -21.39 5.89
C PHE A 134 14.78 -21.33 4.49
N VAL A 135 14.95 -20.22 3.77
CA VAL A 135 14.35 -20.09 2.43
C VAL A 135 14.97 -21.06 1.44
N LEU A 136 16.28 -21.32 1.53
CA LEU A 136 16.95 -22.30 0.67
C LEU A 136 16.52 -23.74 0.97
N LYS A 137 16.35 -24.10 2.26
CA LYS A 137 15.90 -25.43 2.67
C LYS A 137 14.44 -25.73 2.27
N THR A 138 13.64 -24.68 2.11
CA THR A 138 12.21 -24.79 1.75
C THR A 138 11.95 -24.61 0.26
N MET A 139 13.00 -24.40 -0.54
CA MET A 139 12.91 -24.37 -2.00
C MET A 139 12.67 -25.79 -2.52
N ASP A 140 11.69 -25.95 -3.40
CA ASP A 140 11.50 -27.21 -4.13
C ASP A 140 12.61 -27.32 -5.19
N THR A 141 13.40 -28.39 -5.07
CA THR A 141 14.55 -28.65 -5.94
C THR A 141 14.17 -29.10 -7.35
N ALA A 142 12.94 -29.58 -7.57
CA ALA A 142 12.46 -30.01 -8.88
C ALA A 142 12.17 -28.82 -9.80
N CYS A 143 11.62 -27.74 -9.25
CA CYS A 143 11.29 -26.52 -10.00
C CYS A 143 12.25 -25.35 -9.73
N GLY A 144 13.02 -25.38 -8.63
CA GLY A 144 13.78 -24.23 -8.14
C GLY A 144 12.87 -23.12 -7.62
N CYS A 145 11.74 -23.45 -7.00
CA CYS A 145 10.67 -22.50 -6.70
C CYS A 145 10.13 -22.68 -5.27
N TRP A 146 9.15 -21.85 -4.88
CA TRP A 146 8.45 -21.97 -3.61
C TRP A 146 6.95 -22.07 -3.79
N HIS A 147 6.33 -22.72 -2.81
CA HIS A 147 4.90 -22.92 -2.69
C HIS A 147 4.35 -21.98 -1.61
N GLU A 148 3.06 -21.68 -1.66
CA GLU A 148 2.38 -20.92 -0.58
C GLU A 148 2.40 -21.71 0.73
N LEU A 149 2.01 -22.98 0.66
CA LEU A 149 2.13 -23.99 1.71
C LEU A 149 2.70 -25.27 1.08
N GLY A 150 3.26 -26.18 1.88
CA GLY A 150 3.97 -27.37 1.36
C GLY A 150 3.12 -28.33 0.52
N ASP A 151 1.79 -28.29 0.65
CA ASP A 151 0.83 -29.09 -0.13
C ASP A 151 0.21 -28.33 -1.33
N LYS A 152 0.57 -27.06 -1.51
CA LYS A 152 0.04 -26.20 -2.58
C LYS A 152 0.90 -26.29 -3.84
N PRO A 153 0.39 -25.90 -5.01
CA PRO A 153 1.18 -25.79 -6.24
C PRO A 153 2.36 -24.82 -6.14
N GLU A 154 3.29 -24.92 -7.10
CA GLU A 154 4.38 -23.97 -7.29
C GLU A 154 3.82 -22.57 -7.52
N HIS A 155 4.32 -21.56 -6.82
CA HIS A 155 3.68 -20.25 -6.76
C HIS A 155 4.63 -19.13 -7.20
N ILE A 156 4.28 -18.44 -8.29
CA ILE A 156 5.10 -17.38 -8.89
C ILE A 156 5.18 -16.16 -7.97
N GLY A 157 4.04 -15.71 -7.40
CA GLY A 157 4.01 -14.60 -6.45
C GLY A 157 4.89 -14.82 -5.21
N VAL A 158 4.77 -15.98 -4.55
CA VAL A 158 5.63 -16.37 -3.42
C VAL A 158 7.10 -16.41 -3.81
N SER A 159 7.43 -17.01 -4.95
CA SER A 159 8.82 -17.05 -5.44
C SER A 159 9.36 -15.62 -5.67
N GLY A 160 8.56 -14.72 -6.26
CA GLY A 160 8.90 -13.31 -6.42
C GLY A 160 9.14 -12.59 -5.09
N TRP A 161 8.28 -12.81 -4.08
CA TRP A 161 8.49 -12.31 -2.71
C TRP A 161 9.82 -12.79 -2.11
N VAL A 162 10.14 -14.08 -2.24
CA VAL A 162 11.38 -14.65 -1.68
C VAL A 162 12.59 -14.01 -2.34
N LEU A 163 12.65 -13.92 -3.68
CA LEU A 163 13.77 -13.28 -4.37
C LEU A 163 13.90 -11.80 -4.01
N TYR A 164 12.77 -11.10 -3.93
CA TYR A 164 12.75 -9.71 -3.49
C TYR A 164 13.30 -9.56 -2.07
N SER A 165 12.91 -10.46 -1.15
CA SER A 165 13.37 -10.42 0.24
C SER A 165 14.87 -10.65 0.39
N LEU A 166 15.43 -11.64 -0.31
CA LEU A 166 16.86 -11.93 -0.30
C LEU A 166 17.66 -10.74 -0.82
N GLY A 167 17.28 -10.21 -1.98
CA GLY A 167 17.91 -9.03 -2.55
C GLY A 167 17.81 -7.80 -1.67
N GLN A 168 16.67 -7.58 -1.03
CA GLN A 168 16.44 -6.43 -0.14
C GLN A 168 17.38 -6.41 1.07
N VAL A 169 17.83 -7.58 1.54
CA VAL A 169 18.79 -7.71 2.65
C VAL A 169 20.21 -8.03 2.19
N ASN A 170 20.51 -7.85 0.89
CA ASN A 170 21.81 -8.10 0.24
C ASN A 170 22.29 -9.56 0.26
N LEU A 171 21.38 -10.53 0.37
CA LEU A 171 21.69 -11.94 0.17
C LEU A 171 21.64 -12.32 -1.32
N SER A 172 22.27 -13.44 -1.66
CA SER A 172 22.28 -13.94 -3.03
C SER A 172 20.91 -14.49 -3.41
N VAL A 173 20.53 -14.24 -4.66
CA VAL A 173 19.26 -14.72 -5.21
C VAL A 173 19.54 -16.02 -5.97
N PRO A 174 18.86 -17.15 -5.67
CA PRO A 174 19.17 -18.44 -6.29
C PRO A 174 18.89 -18.46 -7.80
N GLU A 175 19.88 -18.88 -8.60
CA GLU A 175 19.75 -19.02 -10.06
C GLU A 175 18.58 -19.93 -10.48
N PRO A 176 18.31 -21.09 -9.84
CA PRO A 176 17.18 -21.92 -10.20
C PRO A 176 15.83 -21.18 -10.12
N ALA A 177 15.68 -20.28 -9.15
CA ALA A 177 14.45 -19.49 -8.99
C ALA A 177 14.30 -18.39 -10.04
N VAL A 178 15.41 -17.79 -10.47
CA VAL A 178 15.40 -16.88 -11.62
C VAL A 178 15.00 -17.64 -12.87
N GLY A 179 15.58 -18.83 -13.10
CA GLY A 179 15.20 -19.73 -14.18
C GLY A 179 13.72 -20.09 -14.16
N PHE A 180 13.17 -20.42 -13.00
CA PHE A 180 11.74 -20.69 -12.79
C PHE A 180 10.85 -19.52 -13.22
N LEU A 181 11.16 -18.30 -12.78
CA LEU A 181 10.39 -17.12 -13.19
C LEU A 181 10.50 -16.88 -14.70
N LEU A 182 11.70 -16.96 -15.28
CA LEU A 182 11.90 -16.74 -16.72
C LEU A 182 11.15 -17.78 -17.58
N ALA A 183 11.17 -19.05 -17.17
CA ALA A 183 10.52 -20.14 -17.89
C ALA A 183 8.98 -20.12 -17.83
N ASN A 184 8.39 -19.32 -16.94
CA ASN A 184 6.94 -19.20 -16.78
C ASN A 184 6.39 -17.83 -17.21
N GLN A 185 7.22 -16.97 -17.82
CA GLN A 185 6.70 -15.76 -18.46
C GLN A 185 6.04 -16.14 -19.79
N SER A 186 4.85 -15.58 -20.04
CA SER A 186 4.21 -15.64 -21.36
C SER A 186 4.97 -14.79 -22.40
N GLU A 187 4.68 -15.02 -23.68
CA GLU A 187 5.20 -14.21 -24.79
C GLU A 187 4.81 -12.72 -24.67
N ASP A 188 3.59 -12.47 -24.18
CA ASP A 188 3.04 -11.13 -23.96
C ASP A 188 3.61 -10.42 -22.72
N GLY A 189 4.37 -11.14 -21.90
CA GLY A 189 5.13 -10.57 -20.78
C GLY A 189 4.50 -10.74 -19.39
N TRP A 190 3.32 -11.34 -19.30
CA TRP A 190 2.65 -11.62 -18.03
C TRP A 190 3.09 -12.94 -17.41
N TRP A 191 2.88 -13.08 -16.10
CA TRP A 191 3.05 -14.33 -15.37
C TRP A 191 1.72 -14.83 -14.79
N PRO A 192 1.48 -16.14 -14.80
CA PRO A 192 0.38 -16.73 -14.04
C PRO A 192 0.75 -16.86 -12.56
N ILE A 193 -0.25 -17.03 -11.69
CA ILE A 193 0.00 -17.30 -10.26
C ILE A 193 0.65 -18.69 -10.05
N TYR A 194 0.18 -19.68 -10.81
CA TYR A 194 0.69 -21.06 -10.87
C TYR A 194 1.17 -21.38 -12.30
N PRO A 195 2.24 -22.16 -12.49
CA PRO A 195 2.64 -22.67 -13.80
C PRO A 195 1.46 -23.31 -14.55
N SER A 196 1.09 -22.70 -15.67
CA SER A 196 -0.13 -23.04 -16.41
C SER A 196 0.12 -23.12 -17.91
N LEU A 197 -0.87 -23.65 -18.64
CA LEU A 197 -0.85 -23.62 -20.10
C LEU A 197 -0.95 -22.17 -20.62
N PRO A 198 -0.37 -21.85 -21.79
CA PRO A 198 -0.47 -20.53 -22.40
C PRO A 198 -1.91 -20.15 -22.67
N ASN A 199 -2.47 -19.30 -21.81
CA ASN A 199 -3.83 -18.78 -21.92
C ASN A 199 -3.91 -17.46 -21.15
N ASP A 200 -4.28 -16.38 -21.83
CA ASP A 200 -4.35 -15.04 -21.22
C ASP A 200 -5.32 -14.97 -20.04
N ARG A 201 -6.29 -15.90 -19.93
CA ARG A 201 -7.16 -16.01 -18.75
C ARG A 201 -6.39 -16.27 -17.46
N HIS A 202 -5.18 -16.83 -17.55
CA HIS A 202 -4.32 -17.09 -16.40
C HIS A 202 -3.38 -15.91 -16.07
N ALA A 203 -3.42 -14.82 -16.84
CA ALA A 203 -2.55 -13.68 -16.63
C ALA A 203 -2.88 -12.95 -15.32
N SER A 204 -2.01 -13.08 -14.31
CA SER A 204 -2.19 -12.48 -13.00
C SER A 204 -1.37 -11.19 -12.88
N THR A 205 -2.03 -10.09 -12.56
CA THR A 205 -1.36 -8.81 -12.28
C THR A 205 -0.53 -8.89 -11.00
N TYR A 206 -1.00 -9.61 -9.98
CA TYR A 206 -0.27 -9.86 -8.75
C TYR A 206 1.02 -10.66 -8.98
N ALA A 207 0.93 -11.80 -9.68
CA ALA A 207 2.10 -12.63 -9.97
C ALA A 207 3.10 -11.90 -10.84
N THR A 208 2.62 -11.16 -11.84
CA THR A 208 3.46 -10.31 -12.69
C THR A 208 4.20 -9.25 -11.86
N ALA A 209 3.49 -8.54 -10.98
CA ALA A 209 4.08 -7.50 -10.13
C ALA A 209 5.20 -8.06 -9.22
N TRP A 210 4.99 -9.21 -8.58
CA TRP A 210 6.01 -9.84 -7.74
C TRP A 210 7.18 -10.44 -8.52
N ALA A 211 6.94 -11.03 -9.68
CA ALA A 211 8.00 -11.51 -10.55
C ALA A 211 8.93 -10.36 -10.98
N LEU A 212 8.36 -9.19 -11.31
CA LEU A 212 9.13 -7.99 -11.66
C LEU A 212 10.05 -7.55 -10.50
N LEU A 213 9.50 -7.43 -9.29
CA LEU A 213 10.26 -7.02 -8.11
C LEU A 213 11.39 -8.02 -7.76
N GLY A 214 11.10 -9.32 -7.83
CA GLY A 214 12.11 -10.36 -7.59
C GLY A 214 13.25 -10.35 -8.61
N LEU A 215 12.91 -10.26 -9.90
CA LEU A 215 13.90 -10.20 -10.99
C LEU A 215 14.74 -8.91 -10.95
N GLU A 216 14.16 -7.78 -10.52
CA GLU A 216 14.89 -6.52 -10.36
C GLU A 216 16.05 -6.64 -9.39
N LYS A 217 15.81 -7.30 -8.24
CA LYS A 217 16.88 -7.53 -7.26
C LYS A 217 17.98 -8.40 -7.83
N TYR A 218 17.64 -9.41 -8.62
CA TYR A 218 18.64 -10.22 -9.29
C TYR A 218 19.48 -9.39 -10.27
N VAL A 219 18.84 -8.63 -11.15
CA VAL A 219 19.51 -7.77 -12.14
C VAL A 219 20.36 -6.68 -11.48
N ALA A 220 19.87 -6.04 -10.42
CA ALA A 220 20.59 -5.00 -9.70
C ALA A 220 21.91 -5.54 -9.10
N ARG A 221 21.87 -6.73 -8.51
CA ARG A 221 23.07 -7.41 -7.99
C ARG A 221 24.02 -7.84 -9.10
N GLY A 222 23.49 -8.33 -10.22
CA GLY A 222 24.32 -8.68 -11.37
C GLY A 222 25.04 -7.49 -11.99
N LYS A 223 24.37 -6.34 -12.11
CA LYS A 223 25.01 -5.07 -12.53
C LYS A 223 26.08 -4.59 -11.55
N ALA A 224 25.96 -4.94 -10.27
CA ALA A 224 26.97 -4.67 -9.25
C ALA A 224 28.11 -5.72 -9.23
N GLY A 225 28.11 -6.71 -10.13
CA GLY A 225 29.11 -7.79 -10.19
C GLY A 225 29.02 -8.79 -9.04
N LEU A 226 27.88 -8.87 -8.34
CA LEU A 226 27.72 -9.70 -7.14
C LEU A 226 27.18 -11.11 -7.42
N GLN A 227 26.51 -11.33 -8.56
CA GLN A 227 25.94 -12.62 -8.95
C GLN A 227 25.53 -12.63 -10.42
N GLY A 228 25.21 -13.80 -10.97
CA GLY A 228 24.62 -13.94 -12.30
C GLY A 228 25.59 -13.80 -13.46
N ASP A 229 25.34 -14.58 -14.51
CA ASP A 229 26.03 -14.44 -15.78
C ASP A 229 25.33 -13.40 -16.68
N GLU A 230 26.08 -12.85 -17.63
CA GLU A 230 25.61 -11.78 -18.52
C GLU A 230 24.35 -12.16 -19.31
N LYS A 231 24.24 -13.43 -19.74
CA LYS A 231 23.10 -13.91 -20.53
C LYS A 231 21.84 -13.98 -19.66
N THR A 232 21.94 -14.49 -18.44
CA THR A 232 20.80 -14.55 -17.50
C THR A 232 20.36 -13.16 -17.07
N ILE A 233 21.30 -12.24 -16.81
CA ILE A 233 21.00 -10.83 -16.49
C ILE A 233 20.28 -10.14 -17.66
N ALA A 234 20.72 -10.36 -18.89
CA ALA A 234 20.07 -9.81 -20.09
C ALA A 234 18.66 -10.37 -20.28
N ALA A 235 18.48 -11.68 -20.09
CA ALA A 235 17.18 -12.34 -20.16
C ALA A 235 16.20 -11.80 -19.10
N ALA A 236 16.65 -11.66 -17.85
CA ALA A 236 15.85 -11.07 -16.77
C ALA A 236 15.49 -9.61 -17.04
N THR A 237 16.43 -8.81 -17.56
CA THR A 237 16.16 -7.42 -17.95
C THR A 237 15.09 -7.33 -19.04
N ALA A 238 15.18 -8.18 -20.07
CA ALA A 238 14.18 -8.22 -21.13
C ALA A 238 12.80 -8.69 -20.62
N ALA A 239 12.77 -9.66 -19.71
CA ALA A 239 11.53 -10.12 -19.06
C ALA A 239 10.87 -9.01 -18.24
N ILE A 240 11.66 -8.24 -17.46
CA ILE A 240 11.16 -7.09 -16.71
C ILE A 240 10.51 -6.07 -17.66
N GLN A 241 11.18 -5.73 -18.76
CA GLN A 241 10.64 -4.77 -19.73
C GLN A 241 9.32 -5.24 -20.36
N ARG A 242 9.19 -6.53 -20.69
CA ARG A 242 7.93 -7.09 -21.21
C ARG A 242 6.81 -7.00 -20.16
N GLY A 243 7.08 -7.39 -18.91
CA GLY A 243 6.08 -7.35 -17.85
C GLY A 243 5.62 -5.94 -17.49
N VAL A 244 6.54 -4.97 -17.45
CA VAL A 244 6.18 -3.55 -17.24
C VAL A 244 5.29 -3.03 -18.37
N ARG A 245 5.62 -3.35 -19.64
CA ARG A 245 4.77 -2.99 -20.78
C ARG A 245 3.40 -3.64 -20.68
N TRP A 246 3.34 -4.91 -20.28
CA TRP A 246 2.07 -5.61 -20.10
C TRP A 246 1.21 -4.96 -19.02
N LEU A 247 1.76 -4.66 -17.83
CA LEU A 247 1.02 -3.98 -16.75
C LEU A 247 0.49 -2.60 -17.19
N LYS A 248 1.27 -1.83 -17.94
CA LYS A 248 0.80 -0.55 -18.51
C LYS A 248 -0.34 -0.74 -19.50
N LYS A 249 -0.26 -1.76 -20.36
CA LYS A 249 -1.28 -2.10 -21.38
C LYS A 249 -2.58 -2.59 -20.77
N THR A 250 -2.55 -3.36 -19.69
CA THR A 250 -3.73 -4.02 -19.09
C THR A 250 -4.47 -3.19 -18.05
N ARG A 251 -4.02 -1.96 -17.79
CA ARG A 251 -4.74 -0.98 -16.96
C ARG A 251 -6.15 -0.75 -17.51
N VAL A 252 -7.12 -0.60 -16.61
CA VAL A 252 -8.48 -0.21 -16.97
C VAL A 252 -8.47 1.18 -17.62
N ALA A 253 -9.08 1.30 -18.79
CA ALA A 253 -9.09 2.54 -19.56
C ALA A 253 -9.74 3.68 -18.75
N GLY A 254 -9.03 4.80 -18.63
CA GLY A 254 -9.52 5.97 -17.88
C GLY A 254 -9.40 5.87 -16.36
N GLU A 255 -8.86 4.78 -15.81
CA GLU A 255 -8.78 4.54 -14.37
C GLU A 255 -7.35 4.23 -13.89
N ALA A 256 -7.09 4.41 -12.59
CA ALA A 256 -5.87 3.93 -11.95
C ALA A 256 -6.08 2.55 -11.30
N HIS A 257 -6.80 1.67 -12.01
CA HIS A 257 -7.16 0.33 -11.54
C HIS A 257 -6.72 -0.74 -12.52
N TRP A 258 -6.57 -1.94 -11.98
CA TRP A 258 -6.27 -3.17 -12.70
C TRP A 258 -7.23 -4.24 -12.23
N TYR A 259 -7.57 -5.13 -13.15
CA TYR A 259 -8.20 -6.40 -12.78
C TYR A 259 -7.11 -7.35 -12.32
N ASP A 260 -7.39 -8.17 -11.31
CA ASP A 260 -6.45 -9.20 -10.86
C ASP A 260 -6.09 -10.14 -12.04
N TYR A 261 -7.12 -10.59 -12.76
CA TYR A 261 -7.02 -11.33 -14.02
C TYR A 261 -7.72 -10.58 -15.18
N PRO A 262 -6.98 -9.82 -16.01
CA PRO A 262 -7.56 -8.93 -17.02
C PRO A 262 -8.38 -9.60 -18.12
N SER A 263 -8.07 -10.86 -18.45
CA SER A 263 -8.74 -11.62 -19.50
C SER A 263 -9.70 -12.68 -18.96
N TYR A 264 -9.87 -12.78 -17.65
CA TYR A 264 -10.80 -13.71 -17.03
C TYR A 264 -12.25 -13.25 -17.19
N HIS A 265 -13.20 -14.17 -17.04
CA HIS A 265 -14.62 -13.89 -17.29
C HIS A 265 -15.26 -13.13 -16.11
N THR A 266 -14.95 -13.52 -14.87
CA THR A 266 -15.29 -12.77 -13.65
C THR A 266 -14.14 -11.84 -13.29
N LYS A 267 -14.17 -10.62 -13.81
CA LYS A 267 -13.12 -9.63 -13.54
C LYS A 267 -13.42 -8.88 -12.25
N ILE A 268 -12.45 -8.86 -11.34
CA ILE A 268 -12.54 -8.09 -10.09
C ILE A 268 -11.49 -6.98 -10.13
N GLN A 269 -11.94 -5.73 -10.02
CA GLN A 269 -11.06 -4.58 -9.80
C GLN A 269 -10.62 -4.61 -8.34
N ALA A 270 -9.51 -5.27 -8.06
CA ALA A 270 -8.96 -5.36 -6.72
C ALA A 270 -8.17 -4.08 -6.41
N ILE A 271 -8.66 -3.28 -5.46
CA ILE A 271 -8.01 -2.04 -5.01
C ILE A 271 -6.62 -2.34 -4.46
N GLY A 272 -6.50 -3.42 -3.67
CA GLY A 272 -5.20 -3.88 -3.17
C GLY A 272 -4.20 -4.18 -4.29
N ALA A 273 -4.65 -4.92 -5.32
CA ALA A 273 -3.81 -5.25 -6.47
C ALA A 273 -3.46 -3.99 -7.29
N ALA A 274 -4.40 -3.07 -7.48
CA ALA A 274 -4.14 -1.81 -8.18
C ALA A 274 -3.09 -0.96 -7.47
N GLY A 275 -3.15 -0.87 -6.14
CA GLY A 275 -2.15 -0.16 -5.36
C GLY A 275 -0.76 -0.81 -5.45
N HIS A 276 -0.71 -2.14 -5.43
CA HIS A 276 0.53 -2.91 -5.63
C HIS A 276 1.12 -2.70 -7.03
N VAL A 277 0.30 -2.79 -8.08
CA VAL A 277 0.75 -2.53 -9.47
C VAL A 277 1.27 -1.11 -9.60
N LEU A 278 0.60 -0.11 -9.02
CA LEU A 278 1.08 1.27 -9.06
C LEU A 278 2.44 1.41 -8.36
N PHE A 279 2.62 0.79 -7.19
CA PHE A 279 3.92 0.74 -6.51
C PHE A 279 5.01 0.16 -7.42
N VAL A 280 4.74 -0.97 -8.06
CA VAL A 280 5.68 -1.61 -8.99
C VAL A 280 5.99 -0.70 -10.16
N LEU A 281 4.99 -0.10 -10.80
CA LEU A 281 5.22 0.80 -11.93
C LEU A 281 6.11 1.99 -11.57
N HIS A 282 6.00 2.53 -10.34
CA HIS A 282 6.90 3.57 -9.82
C HIS A 282 8.35 3.13 -9.66
N GLN A 283 8.64 1.83 -9.54
CA GLN A 283 10.01 1.31 -9.51
C GLN A 283 10.64 1.20 -10.91
N PHE A 284 9.82 1.00 -11.94
CA PHE A 284 10.30 0.66 -13.29
C PHE A 284 10.00 1.71 -14.37
N SER A 285 9.26 2.76 -14.04
CA SER A 285 8.84 3.79 -15.00
C SER A 285 9.37 5.15 -14.58
N ARG A 286 9.50 6.05 -15.56
CA ARG A 286 9.80 7.45 -15.28
C ARG A 286 8.57 8.15 -14.70
N GLU A 287 8.80 9.20 -13.90
CA GLU A 287 7.72 9.96 -13.24
C GLU A 287 6.74 10.59 -14.26
N ASP A 288 7.23 11.06 -15.40
CA ASP A 288 6.41 11.70 -16.43
C ASP A 288 5.44 10.70 -17.10
N GLU A 289 5.86 9.44 -17.27
CA GLU A 289 5.00 8.37 -17.78
C GLU A 289 3.85 8.02 -16.82
N LEU A 290 4.03 8.27 -15.51
CA LEU A 290 3.05 7.94 -14.49
C LEU A 290 2.15 9.11 -14.09
N THR A 291 2.41 10.32 -14.59
CA THR A 291 1.66 11.52 -14.17
C THR A 291 0.15 11.37 -14.38
N GLN A 292 -0.29 10.83 -15.51
CA GLN A 292 -1.72 10.65 -15.78
C GLN A 292 -2.35 9.63 -14.83
N VAL A 293 -1.71 8.47 -14.60
CA VAL A 293 -2.25 7.43 -13.72
C VAL A 293 -2.24 7.87 -12.26
N ASN A 294 -1.21 8.60 -11.82
CA ASN A 294 -1.16 9.18 -10.49
C ASN A 294 -2.28 10.20 -10.26
N ARG A 295 -2.57 11.06 -11.25
CA ARG A 295 -3.71 11.99 -11.19
C ARG A 295 -5.04 11.25 -11.09
N LEU A 296 -5.21 10.18 -11.87
CA LEU A 296 -6.41 9.35 -11.79
C LEU A 296 -6.56 8.73 -10.39
N TRP A 297 -5.50 8.15 -9.85
CA TRP A 297 -5.49 7.61 -8.47
C TRP A 297 -5.87 8.68 -7.44
N MET A 298 -5.21 9.84 -7.48
CA MET A 298 -5.46 10.94 -6.56
C MET A 298 -6.87 11.50 -6.68
N LYS A 299 -7.47 11.49 -7.88
CA LYS A 299 -8.85 11.93 -8.14
C LYS A 299 -9.89 10.92 -7.64
N THR A 300 -9.64 9.63 -7.78
CA THR A 300 -10.60 8.56 -7.42
C THR A 300 -10.30 7.88 -6.08
N LEU A 301 -9.35 8.41 -5.30
CA LEU A 301 -8.99 7.87 -3.99
C LEU A 301 -10.24 7.62 -3.13
N ASP A 302 -10.43 6.35 -2.75
CA ASP A 302 -11.44 5.96 -1.77
C ASP A 302 -11.04 6.51 -0.40
N THR A 303 -11.87 7.40 0.13
CA THR A 303 -11.62 8.06 1.43
C THR A 303 -12.32 7.39 2.60
N ARG A 304 -12.90 6.19 2.39
CA ARG A 304 -13.35 5.34 3.50
C ARG A 304 -12.15 4.92 4.34
N VAL A 305 -12.37 4.84 5.64
CA VAL A 305 -11.33 4.37 6.57
C VAL A 305 -11.39 2.84 6.58
N LEU A 306 -10.52 2.22 5.79
CA LEU A 306 -10.42 0.77 5.65
C LEU A 306 -9.77 0.14 6.89
N THR A 307 -10.10 -1.12 7.19
CA THR A 307 -9.37 -1.88 8.22
C THR A 307 -8.09 -2.46 7.63
N ALA A 308 -7.13 -2.82 8.48
CA ALA A 308 -5.87 -3.41 8.03
C ALA A 308 -6.05 -4.80 7.37
N GLU A 309 -7.13 -5.52 7.69
CA GLU A 309 -7.41 -6.88 7.18
C GLU A 309 -8.34 -6.89 5.96
N GLU A 310 -8.94 -5.75 5.60
CA GLU A 310 -9.84 -5.67 4.45
C GLU A 310 -9.08 -6.01 3.17
N SER A 311 -9.57 -7.00 2.41
CA SER A 311 -8.90 -7.52 1.22
C SER A 311 -9.86 -7.78 0.08
N ASP A 312 -9.30 -7.75 -1.13
CA ASP A 312 -9.91 -8.26 -2.34
C ASP A 312 -9.42 -9.68 -2.63
N SER A 313 -10.25 -10.49 -3.27
CA SER A 313 -9.79 -11.71 -3.93
C SER A 313 -10.63 -12.01 -5.16
N SER A 314 -9.99 -12.56 -6.18
CA SER A 314 -10.63 -12.99 -7.42
C SER A 314 -11.04 -14.46 -7.42
N ASP A 315 -10.47 -15.29 -6.52
CA ASP A 315 -10.63 -16.75 -6.47
C ASP A 315 -10.60 -17.39 -7.87
N GLY A 316 -9.67 -16.94 -8.73
CA GLY A 316 -9.56 -17.34 -10.13
C GLY A 316 -9.20 -18.81 -10.30
N TYR A 317 -9.85 -19.50 -11.25
CA TYR A 317 -9.52 -20.89 -11.57
C TYR A 317 -8.44 -20.95 -12.65
N ILE A 318 -7.35 -21.65 -12.35
CA ILE A 318 -6.16 -21.75 -13.19
C ILE A 318 -5.95 -23.21 -13.59
N GLN A 319 -5.88 -23.46 -14.89
CA GLN A 319 -5.54 -24.78 -15.41
C GLN A 319 -4.02 -24.94 -15.46
N ARG A 320 -3.49 -25.80 -14.58
CA ARG A 320 -2.07 -26.11 -14.48
C ARG A 320 -1.56 -26.88 -15.71
N LYS A 321 -0.24 -26.89 -15.91
CA LYS A 321 0.41 -27.64 -17.01
C LYS A 321 0.07 -29.14 -17.01
N ALA A 322 -0.14 -29.73 -15.84
CA ALA A 322 -0.55 -31.13 -15.68
C ALA A 322 -2.06 -31.39 -15.92
N GLY A 323 -2.84 -30.37 -16.28
CA GLY A 323 -4.28 -30.45 -16.53
C GLY A 323 -5.15 -30.26 -15.28
N GLU A 324 -4.56 -30.26 -14.09
CA GLU A 324 -5.25 -29.99 -12.81
C GLU A 324 -5.76 -28.55 -12.72
N MET A 325 -6.90 -28.36 -12.05
CA MET A 325 -7.43 -27.04 -11.72
C MET A 325 -6.98 -26.62 -10.33
N ALA A 326 -6.46 -25.40 -10.20
CA ALA A 326 -6.15 -24.77 -8.93
C ALA A 326 -6.95 -23.46 -8.79
N ILE A 327 -7.31 -23.11 -7.55
CA ILE A 327 -7.97 -21.85 -7.22
C ILE A 327 -6.92 -20.91 -6.62
N ASP A 328 -6.83 -19.70 -7.15
CA ASP A 328 -6.00 -18.64 -6.57
C ASP A 328 -6.64 -18.09 -5.29
N GLY A 329 -6.13 -18.52 -4.14
CA GLY A 329 -6.57 -18.05 -2.83
C GLY A 329 -5.98 -16.70 -2.40
N THR A 330 -5.17 -16.05 -3.23
CA THR A 330 -4.44 -14.83 -2.85
C THR A 330 -5.40 -13.73 -2.40
N ARG A 331 -5.03 -13.06 -1.30
CA ARG A 331 -5.76 -11.92 -0.74
C ARG A 331 -4.94 -10.65 -0.95
N HIS A 332 -5.56 -9.64 -1.57
CA HIS A 332 -4.93 -8.35 -1.85
C HIS A 332 -5.38 -7.32 -0.81
N LEU A 333 -4.52 -6.98 0.14
CA LEU A 333 -4.88 -6.07 1.24
C LEU A 333 -5.14 -4.65 0.73
N ARG A 334 -6.33 -4.12 1.00
CA ARG A 334 -6.72 -2.82 0.45
C ARG A 334 -5.96 -1.67 1.11
N LEU A 335 -5.93 -1.63 2.45
CA LEU A 335 -5.36 -0.50 3.19
C LEU A 335 -3.86 -0.29 2.92
N PRO A 336 -2.98 -1.29 3.08
CA PRO A 336 -1.54 -1.09 2.92
C PRO A 336 -1.18 -0.63 1.50
N TRP A 337 -1.72 -1.29 0.48
CA TRP A 337 -1.44 -0.94 -0.91
C TRP A 337 -2.06 0.39 -1.33
N SER A 338 -3.22 0.76 -0.77
CA SER A 338 -3.81 2.09 -1.00
C SER A 338 -2.95 3.20 -0.39
N LEU A 339 -2.38 2.98 0.80
CA LEU A 339 -1.45 3.92 1.43
C LEU A 339 -0.21 4.10 0.56
N ILE A 340 0.44 3.01 0.14
CA ILE A 340 1.65 3.08 -0.71
C ILE A 340 1.35 3.81 -2.02
N ALA A 341 0.29 3.41 -2.72
CA ALA A 341 -0.11 4.01 -3.98
C ALA A 341 -0.42 5.50 -3.86
N THR A 342 -1.14 5.88 -2.80
CA THR A 342 -1.41 7.29 -2.48
C THR A 342 -0.14 8.05 -2.20
N VAL A 343 0.80 7.46 -1.46
CA VAL A 343 2.10 8.08 -1.15
C VAL A 343 2.88 8.38 -2.43
N LYS A 344 2.92 7.42 -3.36
CA LYS A 344 3.61 7.58 -4.66
C LYS A 344 2.90 8.56 -5.60
N ALA A 345 1.57 8.58 -5.59
CA ALA A 345 0.76 9.42 -6.48
C ALA A 345 0.60 10.86 -5.99
N PHE A 346 0.79 11.12 -4.70
CA PHE A 346 0.55 12.40 -4.05
C PHE A 346 1.14 13.63 -4.73
N PRO A 347 2.41 13.61 -5.22
CA PRO A 347 2.98 14.77 -5.89
C PRO A 347 2.25 15.18 -7.18
N SER A 348 1.52 14.26 -7.81
CA SER A 348 0.76 14.51 -9.05
C SER A 348 -0.64 15.08 -8.81
N GLY A 349 -1.15 15.03 -7.58
CA GLY A 349 -2.47 15.54 -7.22
C GLY A 349 -2.52 17.07 -7.17
N THR A 350 -3.71 17.62 -7.42
CA THR A 350 -4.01 19.02 -7.10
C THR A 350 -3.91 19.27 -5.59
N ARG A 351 -3.76 20.53 -5.16
CA ARG A 351 -3.72 20.88 -3.73
C ARG A 351 -4.93 20.37 -2.96
N TRP A 352 -6.11 20.35 -3.58
CA TRP A 352 -7.33 19.83 -2.97
C TRP A 352 -7.31 18.30 -2.82
N GLU A 353 -6.85 17.58 -3.85
CA GLU A 353 -6.68 16.12 -3.79
C GLU A 353 -5.60 15.71 -2.79
N GLN A 354 -4.50 16.45 -2.71
CA GLN A 354 -3.46 16.28 -1.71
C GLN A 354 -4.01 16.49 -0.29
N ALA A 355 -4.79 17.56 -0.07
CA ALA A 355 -5.42 17.82 1.23
C ALA A 355 -6.40 16.70 1.60
N ARG A 356 -7.18 16.20 0.64
CA ARG A 356 -8.10 15.06 0.82
C ARG A 356 -7.35 13.79 1.22
N ALA A 357 -6.27 13.48 0.50
CA ALA A 357 -5.44 12.30 0.77
C ALA A 357 -4.77 12.40 2.14
N LEU A 358 -4.23 13.56 2.49
CA LEU A 358 -3.61 13.80 3.80
C LEU A 358 -4.62 13.64 4.93
N ALA A 359 -5.81 14.21 4.81
CA ALA A 359 -6.88 14.05 5.80
C ALA A 359 -7.36 12.59 5.92
N TRP A 360 -7.41 11.84 4.81
CA TRP A 360 -7.71 10.41 4.83
C TRP A 360 -6.62 9.61 5.57
N ILE A 361 -5.34 9.83 5.25
CA ILE A 361 -4.21 9.18 5.92
C ILE A 361 -4.25 9.47 7.43
N GLU A 362 -4.47 10.72 7.84
CA GLU A 362 -4.51 11.06 9.27
C GLU A 362 -5.69 10.39 10.00
N ARG A 363 -6.84 10.22 9.34
CA ARG A 363 -7.96 9.45 9.90
C ARG A 363 -7.63 7.97 10.04
N VAL A 364 -6.91 7.38 9.08
CA VAL A 364 -6.38 6.02 9.18
C VAL A 364 -5.44 5.90 10.38
N LEU A 365 -4.49 6.83 10.53
CA LEU A 365 -3.48 6.80 11.60
C LEU A 365 -4.05 7.06 13.01
N ARG A 366 -5.26 7.62 13.13
CA ARG A 366 -5.97 7.77 14.41
C ARG A 366 -6.70 6.50 14.86
N ARG A 367 -6.91 5.53 13.96
CA ARG A 367 -7.55 4.26 14.32
C ARG A 367 -6.56 3.35 15.02
N ASP A 368 -7.09 2.47 15.86
CA ASP A 368 -6.35 1.32 16.31
C ASP A 368 -6.30 0.27 15.19
N LEU A 369 -5.20 0.26 14.45
CA LEU A 369 -4.95 -0.69 13.36
C LEU A 369 -4.32 -2.00 13.86
N LEU A 370 -3.86 -2.05 15.11
CA LEU A 370 -3.03 -3.15 15.64
C LEU A 370 -3.82 -4.02 16.61
N THR A 371 -4.99 -4.47 16.17
CA THR A 371 -5.80 -5.43 16.92
C THR A 371 -5.06 -6.76 17.08
N GLU A 372 -5.46 -7.57 18.06
CA GLU A 372 -4.91 -8.92 18.26
C GLU A 372 -5.02 -9.78 16.98
N SER A 373 -6.14 -9.68 16.26
CA SER A 373 -6.35 -10.36 14.97
C SER A 373 -5.28 -9.96 13.95
N VAL A 374 -5.02 -8.66 13.80
CA VAL A 374 -4.01 -8.13 12.87
C VAL A 374 -2.64 -8.65 13.27
N LEU A 375 -2.25 -8.51 14.54
CA LEU A 375 -0.94 -8.95 15.04
C LEU A 375 -0.70 -10.45 14.86
N SER A 376 -1.74 -11.28 15.00
CA SER A 376 -1.64 -12.72 14.78
C SER A 376 -1.39 -13.12 13.31
N ARG A 377 -1.61 -12.20 12.36
CA ARG A 377 -1.47 -12.44 10.91
C ARG A 377 -0.22 -11.73 10.40
N THR A 378 0.89 -12.47 10.38
CA THR A 378 2.21 -11.95 9.99
C THR A 378 2.23 -11.34 8.58
N TRP A 379 1.47 -11.89 7.63
CA TRP A 379 1.35 -11.33 6.28
C TRP A 379 0.65 -9.97 6.26
N VAL A 380 -0.43 -9.79 7.04
CA VAL A 380 -1.16 -8.50 7.18
C VAL A 380 -0.26 -7.44 7.80
N THR A 381 0.36 -7.77 8.93
CA THR A 381 1.24 -6.84 9.61
C THR A 381 2.44 -6.47 8.76
N SER A 382 2.99 -7.40 7.97
CA SER A 382 4.16 -7.14 7.11
C SER A 382 3.85 -6.11 6.04
N GLU A 383 2.75 -6.28 5.32
CA GLU A 383 2.34 -5.34 4.29
C GLU A 383 1.93 -3.98 4.90
N LEU A 384 1.25 -3.99 6.05
CA LEU A 384 0.95 -2.76 6.79
C LEU A 384 2.22 -2.01 7.18
N LEU A 385 3.22 -2.69 7.74
CA LEU A 385 4.50 -2.08 8.09
C LEU A 385 5.21 -1.51 6.87
N LEU A 386 5.18 -2.20 5.73
CA LEU A 386 5.71 -1.67 4.47
C LEU A 386 5.04 -0.35 4.09
N ALA A 387 3.72 -0.28 4.16
CA ALA A 387 2.98 0.92 3.84
C ALA A 387 3.28 2.09 4.78
N LEU A 388 3.32 1.82 6.09
CA LEU A 388 3.64 2.83 7.09
C LEU A 388 5.08 3.36 6.91
N ARG A 389 6.04 2.49 6.56
CA ARG A 389 7.42 2.90 6.26
C ARG A 389 7.52 3.80 5.04
N GLU A 390 6.82 3.48 3.95
CA GLU A 390 6.78 4.33 2.77
C GLU A 390 6.21 5.71 3.09
N LEU A 391 5.12 5.75 3.88
CA LEU A 391 4.53 7.00 4.36
C LEU A 391 5.52 7.82 5.20
N ARG A 392 6.19 7.19 6.18
CA ARG A 392 7.21 7.83 7.01
C ARG A 392 8.36 8.38 6.17
N GLY A 393 8.79 7.63 5.17
CA GLY A 393 9.86 8.01 4.26
C GLY A 393 9.58 9.32 3.53
N VAL A 394 8.34 9.53 3.07
CA VAL A 394 7.92 10.77 2.38
C VAL A 394 7.64 11.91 3.34
N ALA A 395 7.07 11.63 4.52
CA ALA A 395 6.84 12.64 5.55
C ALA A 395 8.16 13.25 6.08
N LEU A 396 9.24 12.46 6.15
CA LEU A 396 10.52 12.89 6.71
C LEU A 396 11.55 13.36 5.67
N LYS A 397 11.52 12.89 4.42
CA LYS A 397 12.60 13.14 3.42
C LYS A 397 12.86 14.60 3.07
N LYS A 398 11.96 15.53 3.41
CA LYS A 398 12.07 16.95 3.00
C LYS A 398 12.14 17.97 4.14
N ARG A 399 12.13 17.55 5.41
CA ARG A 399 12.37 18.43 6.58
C ARG A 399 13.85 18.77 6.82
N LYS A 400 14.77 18.47 5.88
CA LYS A 400 16.13 19.03 5.94
C LYS A 400 16.04 20.52 5.63
N ILE A 401 15.86 21.29 6.70
CA ILE A 401 15.90 22.75 6.74
C ILE A 401 17.24 23.19 6.13
N SER A 402 17.15 24.03 5.10
CA SER A 402 18.23 24.90 4.62
C SER A 402 18.56 25.96 5.65
#